data_AF-A0AAW4BR74-F1
#
_entry.id   AF-A0AAW4BR74-F1
#
_cell.length_a   1.000
_cell.length_b   1.000
_cell.length_c   1.000
_cell.angle_alpha   90.00
_cell.angle_beta   90.00
_cell.angle_gamma   90.00
#
_symmetry.space_group_name_H-M   'P 1'
#
loop_
_entity.id
_entity.type
_entity.pdbx_description
1 polymer ?
#
loop_
_entity_poly.entity_id
_entity_poly.type
_entity_poly.pdbx_seq_one_letter_code
_entity_poly.pdbx_strand_id
1 'polypeptide(L)'
;MTQGRKRTKITLKKKSATVTALSYEDMVLNCGNGKRSYLNRLCYVNVPTIKQIASGNEILANRDNIVRTIFETLQPLPDGKSKESYFTGLVDYFRYIDAKKYRGNIFDNEIMQNCLKHFNKLRNKGQHLSKASSIKLSLS
;
A
#
# COMPACT_ATOMS: atom_id res chain seq x y z
N MET A 1 39.17 44.71 -28.92
CA MET A 1 38.10 44.92 -27.91
C MET A 1 37.39 43.59 -27.71
N THR A 2 37.51 42.97 -26.55
CA THR A 2 36.81 41.70 -26.23
C THR A 2 36.23 41.82 -24.83
N GLN A 3 34.97 42.24 -24.78
CA GLN A 3 34.22 42.43 -23.53
C GLN A 3 33.73 41.05 -23.05
N GLY A 4 34.53 40.39 -22.21
CA GLY A 4 34.16 39.11 -21.61
C GLY A 4 32.96 39.28 -20.65
N ARG A 5 31.90 38.49 -20.84
CA ARG A 5 30.72 38.47 -19.94
C ARG A 5 31.11 37.96 -18.55
N LYS A 6 30.77 38.72 -17.50
CA LYS A 6 30.89 38.27 -16.10
C LYS A 6 29.96 37.08 -15.85
N ARG A 7 30.51 35.98 -15.34
CA ARG A 7 29.80 34.74 -15.02
C ARG A 7 29.06 34.89 -13.69
N THR A 8 27.73 34.94 -13.73
CA THR A 8 26.90 35.02 -12.51
C THR A 8 26.87 33.67 -11.80
N LYS A 9 27.37 33.61 -10.57
CA LYS A 9 27.40 32.39 -9.74
C LYS A 9 26.01 32.20 -9.13
N ILE A 10 25.20 31.33 -9.74
CA ILE A 10 23.86 31.01 -9.24
C ILE A 10 24.04 30.03 -8.07
N THR A 11 23.88 30.52 -6.84
CA THR A 11 23.88 29.67 -5.64
C THR A 11 22.57 28.90 -5.59
N LEU A 12 22.54 27.71 -6.19
CA LEU A 12 21.45 26.77 -6.03
C LEU A 12 21.43 26.33 -4.56
N LYS A 13 20.48 26.85 -3.76
CA LYS A 13 20.19 26.29 -2.44
C LYS A 13 19.77 24.84 -2.65
N LYS A 14 20.65 23.89 -2.31
CA LYS A 14 20.27 22.47 -2.20
C LYS A 14 19.11 22.41 -1.22
N LYS A 15 17.90 22.18 -1.71
CA LYS A 15 16.80 21.72 -0.88
C LYS A 15 17.25 20.35 -0.36
N SER A 16 17.76 20.30 0.87
CA SER A 16 17.90 19.03 1.57
C SER A 16 16.51 18.43 1.61
N ALA A 17 16.32 17.29 0.95
CA ALA A 17 15.11 16.52 1.16
C ALA A 17 15.04 16.25 2.66
N THR A 18 14.03 16.79 3.34
CA THR A 18 13.74 16.42 4.72
C THR A 18 13.42 14.94 4.68
N VAL A 19 14.38 14.12 5.07
CA VAL A 19 14.19 12.69 5.29
C VAL A 19 13.33 12.59 6.53
N THR A 20 12.02 12.74 6.37
CA THR A 20 11.07 12.46 7.42
C THR A 20 11.14 10.95 7.63
N ALA A 21 11.71 10.51 8.75
CA ALA A 21 11.68 9.11 9.14
C ALA A 21 10.20 8.75 9.37
N LEU A 22 9.54 8.21 8.34
CA LEU A 22 8.14 7.80 8.43
C LEU A 22 8.07 6.61 9.38
N SER A 23 7.56 6.83 10.59
CA SER A 23 7.35 5.74 11.55
C SER A 23 6.24 4.83 11.03
N TYR A 24 6.32 3.52 11.31
CA TYR A 24 5.28 2.58 10.89
C TYR A 24 3.91 2.95 11.44
N GLU A 25 3.86 3.55 12.63
CA GLU A 25 2.65 3.96 13.31
C GLU A 25 1.95 5.12 12.57
N ASP A 26 2.71 5.91 11.82
CA ASP A 26 2.21 7.04 11.03
C ASP A 26 1.69 6.66 9.64
N MET A 27 1.79 5.39 9.23
CA MET A 27 1.28 4.90 7.94
C MET A 27 -0.25 4.77 7.93
N VAL A 28 -0.95 5.89 8.09
CA VAL A 28 -2.41 5.99 8.16
C VAL A 28 -2.95 6.87 7.04
N LEU A 29 -3.91 6.34 6.28
CA LEU A 29 -4.63 7.09 5.25
C LEU A 29 -5.96 7.60 5.81
N ASN A 30 -6.24 8.88 5.56
CA ASN A 30 -7.56 9.44 5.78
C ASN A 30 -8.49 9.08 4.61
N CYS A 31 -9.57 8.36 4.89
CA CYS A 31 -10.51 7.89 3.88
C CYS A 31 -11.77 8.78 3.77
N GLY A 32 -11.76 9.95 4.42
CA GLY A 32 -12.93 10.80 4.55
C GLY A 32 -13.95 10.27 5.56
N ASN A 33 -14.93 11.11 5.91
CA ASN A 33 -15.99 10.79 6.88
C ASN A 33 -15.48 10.25 8.24
N GLY A 34 -14.31 10.72 8.68
CA GLY A 34 -13.67 10.28 9.93
C GLY A 34 -13.07 8.87 9.89
N LYS A 35 -13.10 8.18 8.73
CA LYS A 35 -12.53 6.83 8.59
C LYS A 35 -11.02 6.90 8.34
N ARG A 36 -10.29 5.98 8.98
CA ARG A 36 -8.84 5.84 8.85
C ARG A 36 -8.49 4.41 8.42
N SER A 37 -7.64 4.30 7.40
CA SER A 37 -7.07 3.04 6.95
C SER A 37 -5.62 2.94 7.41
N TYR A 38 -5.31 1.89 8.16
CA TYR A 38 -4.02 1.72 8.82
C TYR A 38 -3.17 0.76 7.99
N LEU A 39 -2.27 1.30 7.17
CA LEU A 39 -1.46 0.55 6.21
C LEU A 39 -0.39 -0.30 6.90
N ASN A 40 0.06 0.08 8.10
CA ASN A 40 0.96 -0.72 8.93
C ASN A 40 0.45 -2.14 9.19
N ARG A 41 -0.86 -2.38 9.12
CA ARG A 41 -1.47 -3.71 9.23
C ARG A 41 -1.00 -4.66 8.12
N LEU A 42 -0.65 -4.12 6.95
CA LEU A 42 -0.12 -4.90 5.84
C LEU A 42 1.27 -5.46 6.16
N CYS A 43 2.00 -4.94 7.15
CA CYS A 43 3.31 -5.50 7.54
C CYS A 43 3.20 -6.84 8.28
N TYR A 44 2.00 -7.25 8.69
CA TYR A 44 1.76 -8.47 9.45
C TYR A 44 1.14 -9.57 8.58
N VAL A 45 1.38 -10.82 8.97
CA VAL A 45 0.77 -12.01 8.34
C VAL A 45 -0.75 -12.00 8.58
N ASN A 46 -1.53 -12.36 7.56
CA ASN A 46 -3.01 -12.35 7.54
C ASN A 46 -3.68 -10.98 7.72
N VAL A 47 -2.90 -9.91 7.79
CA VAL A 47 -3.39 -8.53 7.90
C VAL A 47 -4.41 -8.39 9.06
N PRO A 48 -3.94 -8.54 10.31
CA PRO A 48 -4.75 -8.47 11.51
C PRO A 48 -5.36 -7.07 11.67
N THR A 49 -6.35 -6.96 12.54
CA THR A 49 -6.92 -5.67 12.96
C THR A 49 -6.00 -4.97 13.94
N ILE A 50 -6.19 -3.65 14.14
CA ILE A 50 -5.38 -2.88 15.10
C ILE A 50 -5.50 -3.43 16.52
N LYS A 51 -6.71 -3.88 16.90
CA LYS A 51 -6.97 -4.49 18.21
C LYS A 51 -6.16 -5.78 18.39
N GLN A 52 -6.01 -6.57 17.33
CA GLN A 52 -5.20 -7.78 17.34
C GLN A 52 -3.70 -7.45 17.42
N ILE A 53 -3.22 -6.45 16.68
CA ILE A 53 -1.82 -5.99 16.77
C ILE A 53 -1.50 -5.51 18.19
N ALA A 54 -2.41 -4.76 18.82
CA ALA A 54 -2.24 -4.27 20.19
C ALA A 54 -2.14 -5.41 21.23
N SER A 55 -2.59 -6.63 20.91
CA SER A 55 -2.43 -7.80 21.78
C SER A 55 -1.02 -8.40 21.76
N GLY A 56 -0.15 -7.97 20.83
CA GLY A 56 1.26 -8.33 20.78
C GLY A 56 1.59 -9.71 20.21
N ASN A 57 0.59 -10.52 19.84
CA ASN A 57 0.78 -11.91 19.38
C ASN A 57 0.94 -12.04 17.85
N GLU A 58 0.90 -10.94 17.12
CA GLU A 58 0.88 -10.95 15.66
C GLU A 58 2.28 -11.07 15.05
N ILE A 59 2.39 -11.83 13.96
CA ILE A 59 3.66 -12.13 13.31
C ILE A 59 3.93 -11.14 12.17
N LEU A 60 5.14 -10.57 12.12
CA LEU A 60 5.58 -9.71 11.03
C LEU A 60 5.88 -10.53 9.76
N ALA A 61 5.44 -10.00 8.61
CA ALA A 61 5.62 -10.57 7.29
C ALA A 61 6.83 -10.01 6.53
N ASN A 62 7.65 -9.15 7.17
CA ASN A 62 8.87 -8.53 6.61
C ASN A 62 8.69 -7.88 5.23
N ARG A 63 7.52 -7.26 4.98
CA ARG A 63 7.18 -6.60 3.71
C ARG A 63 7.08 -5.08 3.82
N ASP A 64 7.84 -4.52 4.74
CA ASP A 64 7.80 -3.10 5.11
C ASP A 64 8.12 -2.15 3.96
N ASN A 65 9.14 -2.47 3.17
CA ASN A 65 9.54 -1.67 2.01
C ASN A 65 8.38 -1.57 1.01
N ILE A 66 7.66 -2.67 0.80
CA ILE A 66 6.48 -2.71 -0.07
C ILE A 66 5.37 -1.85 0.50
N VAL A 67 5.08 -1.98 1.80
CA VAL A 67 4.01 -1.19 2.46
C VAL A 67 4.33 0.30 2.42
N ARG A 68 5.60 0.68 2.56
CA ARG A 68 6.05 2.07 2.41
C ARG A 68 5.80 2.59 1.00
N THR A 69 6.17 1.85 -0.04
CA THR A 69 5.90 2.23 -1.43
C THR A 69 4.39 2.40 -1.68
N ILE A 70 3.56 1.50 -1.15
CA ILE A 70 2.09 1.60 -1.24
C ILE A 70 1.61 2.88 -0.55
N PHE A 71 2.10 3.17 0.66
CA PHE A 71 1.73 4.38 1.40
C PHE A 71 2.08 5.64 0.62
N GLU A 72 3.32 5.76 0.14
CA GLU A 72 3.79 6.90 -0.66
C GLU A 72 2.96 7.09 -1.94
N THR A 73 2.49 6.00 -2.54
CA THR A 73 1.65 6.03 -3.74
C THR A 73 0.21 6.48 -3.42
N LEU A 74 -0.36 6.05 -2.29
CA LEU A 74 -1.76 6.33 -1.93
C LEU A 74 -1.94 7.63 -1.14
N GLN A 75 -0.92 8.09 -0.42
CA GLN A 75 -0.95 9.33 0.36
C GLN A 75 -1.38 10.56 -0.45
N PRO A 76 -0.85 10.83 -1.67
CA PRO A 76 -1.19 12.04 -2.43
C PRO A 76 -2.59 12.00 -3.07
N LEU A 77 -3.28 10.86 -3.06
CA LEU A 77 -4.65 10.79 -3.57
C LEU A 77 -5.58 11.68 -2.73
N PRO A 78 -6.70 12.16 -3.30
CA PRO A 78 -7.70 12.90 -2.53
C PRO A 78 -8.29 12.02 -1.41
N ASP A 79 -8.54 12.63 -0.26
CA ASP A 79 -9.21 11.97 0.85
C ASP A 79 -10.62 11.55 0.43
N GLY A 80 -10.95 10.27 0.63
CA GLY A 80 -12.27 9.76 0.26
C GLY A 80 -12.35 8.25 0.16
N LYS A 81 -13.54 7.80 -0.25
CA LYS A 81 -13.91 6.38 -0.38
C LYS A 81 -12.99 5.59 -1.31
N SER A 82 -12.33 6.27 -2.25
CA SER A 82 -11.36 5.64 -3.14
C SER A 82 -10.20 5.04 -2.35
N LYS A 83 -9.59 5.78 -1.40
CA LYS A 83 -8.50 5.27 -0.54
C LYS A 83 -8.94 4.05 0.28
N GLU A 84 -10.15 4.09 0.83
CA GLU A 84 -10.73 2.94 1.56
C GLU A 84 -10.86 1.72 0.65
N SER A 85 -11.27 1.92 -0.60
CA SER A 85 -11.48 0.86 -1.58
C SER A 85 -10.16 0.21 -2.00
N TYR A 86 -9.13 1.02 -2.27
CA TYR A 86 -7.76 0.55 -2.52
C TYR A 86 -7.22 -0.25 -1.32
N PHE A 87 -7.35 0.29 -0.11
CA PHE A 87 -6.87 -0.40 1.08
C PHE A 87 -7.59 -1.74 1.30
N THR A 88 -8.90 -1.78 1.13
CA THR A 88 -9.71 -2.99 1.35
C THR A 88 -9.31 -4.11 0.39
N GLY A 89 -9.11 -3.80 -0.89
CA GLY A 89 -8.67 -4.82 -1.85
C GLY A 89 -7.21 -5.27 -1.61
N LEU A 90 -6.32 -4.39 -1.16
CA LEU A 90 -4.97 -4.78 -0.73
C LEU A 90 -5.00 -5.74 0.47
N VAL A 91 -5.87 -5.50 1.45
CA VAL A 91 -6.04 -6.40 2.61
C VAL A 91 -6.45 -7.81 2.14
N ASP A 92 -7.44 -7.90 1.26
CA ASP A 92 -7.89 -9.20 0.72
C ASP A 92 -6.79 -9.88 -0.12
N TYR A 93 -6.04 -9.11 -0.89
CA TYR A 93 -4.92 -9.61 -1.69
C TYR A 93 -3.80 -10.18 -0.82
N PHE A 94 -3.38 -9.43 0.20
CA PHE A 94 -2.30 -9.83 1.11
C PHE A 94 -2.69 -11.08 1.91
N ARG A 95 -3.95 -11.17 2.35
CA ARG A 95 -4.49 -12.39 2.98
C ARG A 95 -4.45 -13.61 2.06
N TYR A 96 -4.73 -13.42 0.77
CA TYR A 96 -4.62 -14.50 -0.20
C TYR A 96 -3.17 -14.99 -0.35
N ILE A 97 -2.21 -14.07 -0.44
CA ILE A 97 -0.77 -14.39 -0.53
C ILE A 97 -0.30 -15.16 0.70
N ASP A 98 -0.69 -14.69 1.88
CA ASP A 98 -0.34 -15.30 3.16
C ASP A 98 -0.94 -16.72 3.26
N ALA A 99 -2.21 -16.89 2.86
CA ALA A 99 -2.87 -18.19 2.80
C ALA A 99 -2.21 -19.16 1.81
N LYS A 100 -1.61 -18.66 0.73
CA LYS A 100 -0.85 -19.46 -0.24
C LYS A 100 0.60 -19.68 0.16
N LYS A 101 1.08 -19.05 1.24
CA LYS A 101 2.48 -19.06 1.68
C LYS A 101 3.45 -18.72 0.53
N TYR A 102 3.02 -17.81 -0.35
CA TYR A 102 3.78 -17.46 -1.54
C TYR A 102 5.03 -16.64 -1.15
N ARG A 103 6.20 -17.05 -1.64
CA ARG A 103 7.51 -16.47 -1.26
C ARG A 103 8.18 -15.65 -2.37
N GLY A 104 7.54 -15.54 -3.54
CA GLY A 104 8.06 -14.77 -4.66
C GLY A 104 7.71 -13.29 -4.58
N ASN A 105 7.78 -12.60 -5.71
CA ASN A 105 7.37 -11.20 -5.80
C ASN A 105 5.85 -11.07 -5.62
N ILE A 106 5.45 -10.36 -4.56
CA ILE A 106 4.05 -10.15 -4.17
C ILE A 106 3.25 -9.44 -5.27
N PHE A 107 3.89 -8.71 -6.18
CA PHE A 107 3.25 -8.05 -7.34
C PHE A 107 3.62 -8.69 -8.68
N ASP A 108 3.94 -9.98 -8.69
CA ASP A 108 4.07 -10.71 -9.93
C ASP A 108 2.70 -10.88 -10.62
N ASN A 109 2.67 -10.66 -11.94
CA ASN A 109 1.47 -10.76 -12.75
C ASN A 109 0.80 -12.13 -12.60
N GLU A 110 1.60 -13.20 -12.48
CA GLU A 110 1.05 -14.56 -12.34
C GLU A 110 0.25 -14.72 -11.04
N ILE A 111 0.80 -14.28 -9.89
CA ILE A 111 0.13 -14.40 -8.60
C ILE A 111 -1.10 -13.48 -8.51
N MET A 112 -1.03 -12.29 -9.10
CA MET A 112 -2.17 -11.37 -9.19
C MET A 112 -3.32 -11.98 -10.00
N GLN A 113 -3.01 -12.57 -11.17
CA GLN A 113 -4.01 -13.26 -12.00
C GLN A 113 -4.59 -14.50 -11.30
N ASN A 114 -3.76 -15.27 -10.60
CA ASN A 114 -4.21 -16.43 -9.84
C ASN A 114 -5.14 -16.03 -8.67
N CYS A 115 -4.85 -14.90 -8.01
CA CYS A 115 -5.72 -14.32 -6.99
C CYS A 115 -7.09 -13.93 -7.57
N LEU A 116 -7.11 -13.19 -8.68
CA LEU A 116 -8.36 -12.80 -9.35
C LEU A 116 -9.16 -14.03 -9.83
N LYS A 117 -8.51 -15.02 -10.43
CA LYS A 117 -9.13 -16.28 -10.83
C LYS A 117 -9.76 -17.02 -9.64
N HIS A 118 -9.08 -17.04 -8.49
CA HIS A 118 -9.59 -17.66 -7.27
C HIS A 118 -10.87 -16.98 -6.79
N PHE A 119 -10.87 -15.66 -6.64
CA PHE A 119 -12.06 -14.93 -6.16
C PHE A 119 -13.19 -14.88 -7.19
N ASN A 120 -12.89 -14.93 -8.50
CA ASN A 120 -13.92 -15.09 -9.53
C ASN A 120 -14.60 -16.46 -9.45
N LYS A 121 -13.85 -17.54 -9.20
CA LYS A 121 -14.44 -18.88 -8.97
C LYS A 121 -15.35 -18.89 -7.74
N LEU A 122 -14.97 -18.20 -6.66
CA LEU A 122 -15.80 -18.07 -5.47
C LEU A 122 -17.06 -17.25 -5.74
N ARG A 123 -16.93 -16.14 -6.48
CA ARG A 123 -18.05 -15.32 -6.93
C ARG A 123 -19.08 -16.11 -7.73
N ASN A 124 -18.62 -16.96 -8.65
CA ASN A 124 -19.51 -17.83 -9.44
C ASN A 124 -20.28 -18.85 -8.59
N LYS A 125 -19.79 -19.15 -7.38
CA LYS A 125 -20.47 -19.99 -6.38
C LYS A 125 -21.35 -19.19 -5.41
N GLY A 126 -21.56 -17.89 -5.66
CA GLY A 126 -22.31 -17.00 -4.77
C GLY A 126 -21.54 -16.51 -3.54
N GLN A 127 -20.23 -16.79 -3.44
CA GLN A 127 -19.41 -16.42 -2.28
C GLN A 127 -18.51 -15.22 -2.61
N HIS A 128 -18.25 -14.34 -1.63
CA HIS A 128 -17.28 -13.25 -1.76
C HIS A 128 -17.47 -12.37 -3.02
N LEU A 129 -18.72 -12.00 -3.29
CA LEU A 129 -19.17 -11.38 -4.54
C LEU A 129 -18.37 -10.14 -4.97
N SER A 130 -17.90 -9.34 -4.01
CA SER A 130 -17.18 -8.08 -4.26
C SER A 130 -15.65 -8.20 -4.26
N LYS A 131 -15.08 -9.29 -3.71
CA LYS A 131 -13.62 -9.37 -3.47
C LYS A 131 -12.79 -9.27 -4.74
N ALA A 132 -13.20 -9.97 -5.80
CA ALA A 132 -12.49 -9.91 -7.08
C ALA A 132 -12.46 -8.49 -7.65
N SER A 133 -13.57 -7.75 -7.55
CA SER A 133 -13.66 -6.36 -8.01
C SER A 133 -12.80 -5.42 -7.16
N SER A 134 -12.84 -5.57 -5.82
CA SER A 134 -12.03 -4.78 -4.90
C SER A 134 -10.53 -5.01 -5.09
N ILE A 135 -10.10 -6.27 -5.24
CA ILE A 135 -8.71 -6.63 -5.52
C ILE A 135 -8.29 -6.07 -6.88
N LYS A 136 -9.12 -6.21 -7.92
CA LYS A 136 -8.82 -5.66 -9.25
C LYS A 136 -8.62 -4.15 -9.20
N LEU A 137 -9.52 -3.42 -8.54
CA LEU A 137 -9.38 -1.98 -8.35
C LEU A 137 -8.07 -1.62 -7.65
N SER A 138 -7.64 -2.44 -6.68
CA SER A 138 -6.46 -2.16 -5.87
C SER A 138 -5.13 -2.48 -6.55
N LEU A 139 -5.17 -3.28 -7.60
CA LEU A 139 -4.02 -3.79 -8.34
C LEU A 139 -3.89 -3.21 -9.76
N SER A 140 -4.85 -2.37 -10.17
CA SER A 140 -4.86 -1.68 -11.47
C SER A 140 -4.28 -0.27 -11.33
#